data_AF-A0ABD3P3A7-F1
#
_entry.id   AF-A0ABD3P3A7-F1
#
_cell.length_a   1.000
_cell.length_b   1.000
_cell.length_c   1.000
_cell.angle_alpha   90.00
_cell.angle_beta   90.00
_cell.angle_gamma   90.00
#
_symmetry.space_group_name_H-M   'P 1'
#
loop_
_entity.id
_entity.type
_entity.pdbx_description
1 polymer ?
#
loop_
_entity_poly.entity_id
_entity_poly.type
_entity_poly.pdbx_seq_one_letter_code
_entity_poly.pdbx_strand_id
1 'polypeptide(L)'
;MELVAIAWVDRNRRFFIATTCGLGEGEMIQRKRLCQLDKTGRAPPDKVIIEVPQPKAIAKYYKGAGTIDRHNRIRADELRLDRNLCTKHWDKRFNLDVLGIICVDTYLFFNRSANNRMMSCLEFFGRLVDKLVDNQEGIRVTRAAADPGVGGNGAAVEAEPTVWKTIKMKHKKSTHRAQGRCGSKDCTRKSIFICSVCTDATDPAQKKFWFCNPTTVEGSECFAEHVHNKHSDAHGEGEN
;
A
#
# COMPACT_ATOMS: atom_id res chain seq x y z
N MET A 1 -40.21 10.62 15.99
CA MET A 1 -39.75 10.00 14.73
C MET A 1 -40.76 8.94 14.36
N GLU A 2 -41.33 9.01 13.16
CA GLU A 2 -42.33 8.05 12.70
C GLU A 2 -41.64 7.00 11.81
N LEU A 3 -41.77 5.72 12.17
CA LEU A 3 -41.26 4.60 11.37
C LEU A 3 -42.35 4.22 10.36
N VAL A 4 -42.03 4.28 9.07
CA VAL A 4 -42.98 3.99 8.00
C VAL A 4 -42.53 2.74 7.25
N ALA A 5 -43.43 1.76 7.14
CA ALA A 5 -43.29 0.62 6.24
C ALA A 5 -44.07 0.87 4.95
N ILE A 6 -43.40 0.75 3.81
CA ILE A 6 -43.95 1.08 2.48
C ILE A 6 -43.88 -0.16 1.60
N ALA A 7 -45.03 -0.60 1.11
CA ALA A 7 -45.12 -1.59 0.03
C ALA A 7 -45.30 -0.86 -1.30
N TRP A 8 -44.25 -0.80 -2.11
CA TRP A 8 -44.29 -0.17 -3.42
C TRP A 8 -44.41 -1.23 -4.52
N VAL A 9 -45.42 -1.05 -5.37
CA VAL A 9 -45.72 -1.95 -6.48
C VAL A 9 -45.26 -1.26 -7.76
N ASP A 10 -44.09 -1.65 -8.25
CA ASP A 10 -43.54 -1.21 -9.54
C ASP A 10 -43.79 -2.28 -10.62
N ARG A 11 -42.88 -3.27 -10.71
CA ARG A 11 -43.11 -4.53 -11.44
C ARG A 11 -43.45 -5.67 -10.48
N ASN A 12 -42.68 -5.74 -9.40
CA ASN A 12 -42.88 -6.64 -8.27
C ASN A 12 -43.11 -5.79 -7.02
N ARG A 13 -43.78 -6.37 -6.03
CA ARG A 13 -43.93 -5.75 -4.71
C ARG A 13 -42.55 -5.67 -4.04
N ARG A 14 -42.16 -4.47 -3.63
CA ARG A 14 -40.93 -4.20 -2.88
C ARG A 14 -41.30 -3.53 -1.56
N PHE A 15 -40.65 -3.96 -0.49
CA PHE A 15 -40.92 -3.44 0.85
C PHE A 15 -39.75 -2.57 1.30
N PHE A 16 -40.08 -1.40 1.85
CA PHE A 16 -39.12 -0.43 2.36
C PHE A 16 -39.52 -0.05 3.79
N ILE A 17 -38.51 0.21 4.61
CA ILE A 17 -38.69 0.76 5.95
C ILE A 17 -37.90 2.07 5.99
N ALA A 18 -38.56 3.15 6.40
CA ALA A 18 -37.96 4.48 6.45
C ALA A 18 -38.30 5.18 7.77
N THR A 19 -37.31 5.89 8.33
CA THR A 19 -37.44 6.65 9.58
C THR A 19 -37.48 8.16 9.36
N THR A 20 -37.03 8.63 8.19
CA THR A 20 -36.85 10.07 7.92
C THR A 20 -37.71 10.61 6.77
N CYS A 21 -38.33 9.73 6.00
CA CYS A 21 -39.05 10.08 4.77
C CYS A 21 -40.37 9.31 4.72
N GLY A 22 -41.48 10.02 4.53
CA GLY A 22 -42.82 9.42 4.44
C GLY A 22 -43.28 9.09 3.02
N LEU A 23 -44.60 8.91 2.88
CA LEU A 23 -45.31 8.58 1.64
C LEU A 23 -45.53 9.75 0.67
N GLY A 24 -45.03 10.95 0.99
CA GLY A 24 -45.17 12.12 0.10
C GLY A 24 -44.63 11.87 -1.31
N GLU A 25 -45.04 12.69 -2.26
CA GLU A 25 -44.63 12.54 -3.67
C GLU A 25 -43.11 12.68 -3.83
N GLY A 26 -42.51 11.73 -4.54
CA GLY A 26 -41.11 11.71 -4.92
C GLY A 26 -40.92 11.98 -6.41
N GLU A 27 -39.68 12.22 -6.81
CA GLU A 27 -39.28 12.36 -8.21
C GLU A 27 -39.65 11.10 -9.00
N MET A 28 -40.26 11.23 -10.18
CA MET A 28 -40.61 10.06 -10.99
C MET A 28 -39.36 9.32 -11.46
N ILE A 29 -39.44 7.99 -11.53
CA ILE A 29 -38.33 7.17 -12.02
C ILE A 29 -38.61 6.65 -13.42
N GLN A 30 -37.66 6.87 -14.33
CA GLN A 30 -37.70 6.29 -15.66
C GLN A 30 -37.23 4.84 -15.63
N ARG A 31 -38.05 3.94 -16.18
CA ARG A 31 -37.76 2.50 -16.25
C ARG A 31 -37.95 2.01 -17.67
N LYS A 32 -36.93 1.32 -18.21
CA LYS A 32 -37.05 0.56 -19.45
C LYS A 32 -37.82 -0.73 -19.17
N ARG A 33 -38.93 -0.95 -19.86
CA ARG A 33 -39.77 -2.14 -19.75
C ARG A 33 -40.06 -2.72 -21.13
N LEU A 34 -40.27 -4.03 -21.17
CA LEU A 34 -40.85 -4.67 -22.34
C LEU A 34 -42.36 -4.50 -22.28
N CYS A 35 -42.92 -3.83 -23.26
CA CYS A 35 -44.35 -3.55 -23.39
C CYS A 35 -44.83 -4.08 -24.73
N GLN A 36 -45.97 -4.75 -24.74
CA GLN A 36 -46.65 -5.13 -25.99
C GLN A 36 -47.39 -3.89 -26.51
N LEU A 37 -46.73 -3.11 -27.38
CA LEU A 37 -47.34 -1.94 -28.01
C LEU A 37 -48.23 -2.37 -29.18
N ASP A 38 -47.71 -3.23 -30.05
CA ASP A 38 -48.48 -3.83 -31.13
C ASP A 38 -49.30 -5.01 -30.61
N LYS A 39 -50.62 -4.84 -30.59
CA LYS A 39 -51.57 -5.89 -30.16
C LYS A 39 -51.99 -6.81 -31.30
N THR A 40 -51.49 -6.60 -32.51
CA THR A 40 -51.81 -7.42 -33.68
C THR A 40 -50.94 -8.67 -33.73
N GLY A 41 -51.59 -9.83 -33.91
CA GLY A 41 -50.91 -11.11 -34.04
C GLY A 41 -49.98 -11.46 -32.87
N ARG A 42 -48.87 -12.15 -33.20
CA ARG A 42 -47.82 -12.56 -32.25
C ARG A 42 -46.59 -11.66 -32.40
N ALA A 43 -46.79 -10.35 -32.46
CA ALA A 43 -45.69 -9.39 -32.57
C ALA A 43 -44.76 -9.46 -31.33
N PRO A 44 -43.43 -9.31 -31.49
CA PRO A 44 -42.52 -9.26 -30.37
C PRO A 44 -42.74 -8.00 -29.50
N PRO A 45 -42.46 -8.05 -28.19
CA PRO A 45 -42.63 -6.90 -27.31
C PRO A 45 -41.52 -5.85 -27.50
N ASP A 46 -41.89 -4.57 -27.40
CA ASP A 46 -40.98 -3.44 -27.58
C ASP A 46 -40.41 -2.95 -26.25
N LYS A 47 -39.17 -2.43 -26.29
CA LYS A 47 -38.53 -1.79 -25.13
C LYS A 47 -38.95 -0.33 -25.04
N VAL A 48 -39.82 -0.01 -24.08
CA VAL A 48 -40.37 1.33 -23.86
C VAL A 48 -39.84 1.91 -22.55
N ILE A 49 -39.55 3.21 -22.55
CA ILE A 49 -39.25 3.95 -21.32
C ILE A 49 -40.59 4.42 -20.74
N ILE A 50 -40.91 3.98 -19.53
CA ILE A 50 -42.07 4.44 -18.80
C ILE A 50 -41.64 5.26 -17.59
N GLU A 51 -42.45 6.24 -17.23
CA GLU A 51 -42.28 7.01 -16.00
C GLU A 51 -43.16 6.40 -14.90
N VAL A 52 -42.53 6.06 -13.76
CA VAL A 52 -43.22 5.43 -12.65
C VAL A 52 -43.24 6.39 -11.45
N PRO A 53 -44.41 6.71 -10.90
CA PRO A 53 -44.51 7.51 -9.69
C PRO A 53 -43.95 6.71 -8.50
N GLN A 54 -43.14 7.36 -7.68
CA GLN A 54 -42.56 6.76 -6.49
C GLN A 54 -42.71 7.68 -5.26
N PRO A 55 -42.95 7.11 -4.07
CA PRO A 55 -42.88 7.86 -2.81
C PRO A 55 -41.49 8.48 -2.60
N LYS A 56 -41.46 9.60 -1.86
CA LYS A 56 -40.25 10.38 -1.52
C LYS A 56 -39.18 9.52 -0.84
N ALA A 57 -39.58 8.61 0.04
CA ALA A 57 -38.66 7.67 0.68
C ALA A 57 -37.92 6.78 -0.35
N ILE A 58 -38.65 6.32 -1.36
CA ILE A 58 -38.15 5.40 -2.38
C ILE A 58 -37.30 6.16 -3.41
N ALA A 59 -37.70 7.37 -3.78
CA ALA A 59 -36.88 8.25 -4.61
C ALA A 59 -35.51 8.51 -3.97
N LYS A 60 -35.49 8.81 -2.65
CA LYS A 60 -34.24 9.00 -1.91
C LYS A 60 -33.40 7.72 -1.85
N TYR A 61 -34.03 6.56 -1.66
CA TYR A 61 -33.34 5.28 -1.69
C TYR A 61 -32.66 5.04 -3.04
N TYR A 62 -33.38 5.10 -4.16
CA TYR A 62 -32.78 4.81 -5.47
C TYR A 62 -31.76 5.85 -5.91
N LYS A 63 -31.87 7.10 -5.45
CA LYS A 63 -30.84 8.14 -5.67
C LYS A 63 -29.49 7.76 -5.04
N GLY A 64 -29.49 7.09 -3.89
CA GLY A 64 -28.27 6.74 -3.15
C GLY A 64 -27.81 5.29 -3.29
N ALA A 65 -28.73 4.34 -3.49
CA ALA A 65 -28.46 2.90 -3.41
C ALA A 65 -27.34 2.43 -4.37
N GLY A 66 -27.26 3.03 -5.55
CA GLY A 66 -26.25 2.66 -6.55
C GLY A 66 -24.85 3.22 -6.30
N THR A 67 -24.63 4.06 -5.29
CA THR A 67 -23.33 4.70 -5.07
C THR A 67 -22.25 3.69 -4.72
N ILE A 68 -22.56 2.72 -3.85
CA ILE A 68 -21.65 1.65 -3.44
C ILE A 68 -21.36 0.73 -4.64
N ASP A 69 -22.39 0.33 -5.38
CA ASP A 69 -22.22 -0.51 -6.57
C ASP A 69 -21.37 0.18 -7.64
N ARG A 70 -21.55 1.49 -7.83
CA ARG A 70 -20.72 2.27 -8.76
C ARG A 70 -19.26 2.29 -8.31
N HIS A 71 -19.00 2.51 -7.03
CA HIS A 71 -17.64 2.46 -6.47
C HIS A 71 -17.02 1.07 -6.68
N ASN A 72 -17.76 0.01 -6.34
CA ASN A 72 -17.32 -1.37 -6.50
C ASN A 72 -17.06 -1.73 -7.96
N ARG A 73 -17.88 -1.24 -8.89
CA ARG A 73 -17.67 -1.42 -10.33
C ARG A 73 -16.37 -0.79 -10.78
N ILE A 74 -16.08 0.46 -10.37
CA ILE A 74 -14.80 1.10 -10.73
C ILE A 74 -13.62 0.29 -10.17
N ARG A 75 -13.71 -0.17 -8.93
CA ARG A 75 -12.67 -0.99 -8.31
C ARG A 75 -12.44 -2.31 -9.04
N ALA A 76 -13.52 -3.06 -9.32
CA ALA A 76 -13.44 -4.42 -9.86
C ALA A 76 -13.28 -4.49 -11.39
N ASP A 77 -13.84 -3.52 -12.12
CA ASP A 77 -13.88 -3.53 -13.60
C ASP A 77 -12.92 -2.53 -14.25
N GLU A 78 -12.53 -1.44 -13.59
CA GLU A 78 -11.59 -0.48 -14.18
C GLU A 78 -10.19 -0.67 -13.58
N LEU A 79 -10.07 -0.64 -12.25
CA LEU A 79 -8.79 -0.76 -11.55
C LEU A 79 -8.23 -2.20 -11.55
N ARG A 80 -9.09 -3.20 -11.35
CA ARG A 80 -8.78 -4.64 -11.53
C ARG A 80 -7.56 -5.16 -10.76
N LEU A 81 -7.18 -4.55 -9.64
CA LEU A 81 -5.99 -4.96 -8.86
C LEU A 81 -6.08 -6.41 -8.40
N ASP A 82 -7.25 -6.84 -7.97
CA ASP A 82 -7.54 -8.20 -7.52
C ASP A 82 -7.41 -9.24 -8.64
N ARG A 83 -7.89 -8.92 -9.85
CA ARG A 83 -7.84 -9.79 -11.03
C ARG A 83 -6.45 -9.84 -11.64
N ASN A 84 -5.72 -8.73 -11.65
CA ASN A 84 -4.40 -8.65 -12.27
C ASN A 84 -3.29 -9.28 -11.43
N LEU A 85 -3.33 -9.10 -10.10
CA LEU A 85 -2.28 -9.60 -9.21
C LEU A 85 -2.52 -11.01 -8.66
N CYS A 86 -3.75 -11.53 -8.76
CA CYS A 86 -4.16 -12.91 -8.43
C CYS A 86 -3.37 -13.55 -7.27
N THR A 87 -3.83 -13.36 -6.02
CA THR A 87 -3.19 -13.95 -4.83
C THR A 87 -4.06 -15.04 -4.18
N LYS A 88 -3.40 -16.10 -3.67
CA LYS A 88 -4.05 -17.14 -2.84
C LYS A 88 -4.04 -16.79 -1.34
N HIS A 89 -3.30 -15.76 -0.96
CA HIS A 89 -3.14 -15.34 0.42
C HIS A 89 -4.21 -14.31 0.81
N TRP A 90 -4.97 -14.60 1.87
CA TRP A 90 -6.10 -13.78 2.29
C TRP A 90 -5.67 -12.39 2.78
N ASP A 91 -4.53 -12.30 3.46
CA ASP A 91 -3.92 -11.08 3.98
C ASP A 91 -3.52 -10.15 2.83
N LYS A 92 -2.89 -10.69 1.79
CA LYS A 92 -2.55 -9.92 0.59
C LYS A 92 -3.80 -9.45 -0.13
N ARG A 93 -4.82 -10.31 -0.24
CA ARG A 93 -6.10 -9.95 -0.87
C ARG A 93 -6.78 -8.79 -0.13
N PHE A 94 -6.83 -8.85 1.20
CA PHE A 94 -7.37 -7.77 2.01
C PHE A 94 -6.62 -6.45 1.79
N ASN A 95 -5.28 -6.48 1.80
CA ASN A 95 -4.48 -5.29 1.55
C ASN A 95 -4.70 -4.70 0.15
N LEU A 96 -4.84 -5.55 -0.87
CA LEU A 96 -5.18 -5.12 -2.24
C LEU A 96 -6.58 -4.51 -2.32
N ASP A 97 -7.56 -5.06 -1.59
CA ASP A 97 -8.91 -4.51 -1.54
C ASP A 97 -8.94 -3.13 -0.89
N VAL A 98 -8.19 -2.95 0.21
CA VAL A 98 -8.04 -1.65 0.89
C VAL A 98 -7.33 -0.64 -0.01
N LEU A 99 -6.23 -1.03 -0.64
CA LEU A 99 -5.54 -0.18 -1.62
C LEU A 99 -6.47 0.21 -2.77
N GLY A 100 -7.27 -0.75 -3.26
CA GLY A 100 -8.27 -0.50 -4.30
C GLY A 100 -9.31 0.54 -3.90
N ILE A 101 -9.77 0.52 -2.64
CA ILE A 101 -10.69 1.54 -2.11
C ILE A 101 -10.00 2.91 -2.10
N ILE A 102 -8.78 3.00 -1.55
CA ILE A 102 -8.02 4.26 -1.47
C ILE A 102 -7.82 4.88 -2.87
N CYS A 103 -7.43 4.07 -3.85
CA CYS A 103 -7.24 4.52 -5.23
C CYS A 103 -8.55 5.07 -5.83
N VAL A 104 -9.66 4.36 -5.66
CA VAL A 104 -10.97 4.78 -6.20
C VAL A 104 -11.50 6.03 -5.49
N ASP A 105 -11.37 6.13 -4.17
CA ASP A 105 -11.75 7.32 -3.42
C ASP A 105 -10.93 8.54 -3.85
N THR A 106 -9.63 8.38 -4.06
CA THR A 106 -8.75 9.44 -4.57
C THR A 106 -9.18 9.87 -5.97
N TYR A 107 -9.55 8.93 -6.85
CA TYR A 107 -10.09 9.23 -8.17
C TYR A 107 -11.41 10.00 -8.12
N LEU A 108 -12.35 9.55 -7.28
CA LEU A 108 -13.65 10.19 -7.11
C LEU A 108 -13.50 11.60 -6.52
N PHE A 109 -12.59 11.78 -5.57
CA PHE A 109 -12.24 13.08 -5.02
C PHE A 109 -11.62 13.99 -6.09
N PHE A 110 -10.64 13.49 -6.85
CA PHE A 110 -10.02 14.24 -7.94
C PHE A 110 -11.06 14.71 -8.96
N ASN A 111 -11.92 13.81 -9.43
CA ASN A 111 -12.96 14.15 -10.40
C ASN A 111 -14.00 15.13 -9.88
N ARG A 112 -14.24 15.16 -8.57
CA ARG A 112 -15.16 16.12 -7.96
C ARG A 112 -14.51 17.50 -7.76
N SER A 113 -13.21 17.53 -7.52
CA SER A 113 -12.42 18.74 -7.27
C SER A 113 -11.86 19.38 -8.54
N ALA A 114 -11.67 18.60 -9.60
CA ALA A 114 -11.14 19.08 -10.87
C ALA A 114 -12.22 19.88 -11.62
N ASN A 115 -12.16 21.21 -11.54
CA ASN A 115 -13.00 22.16 -12.27
C ASN A 115 -12.99 21.88 -13.79
N ASN A 116 -13.95 21.08 -14.28
CA ASN A 116 -14.18 20.73 -15.70
C ASN A 116 -13.14 19.86 -16.42
N ARG A 117 -12.18 19.25 -15.72
CA ARG A 117 -11.32 18.20 -16.32
C ARG A 117 -11.82 16.83 -15.87
N MET A 118 -12.83 16.30 -16.58
CA MET A 118 -13.21 14.91 -16.41
C MET A 118 -12.11 14.02 -16.98
N MET A 119 -11.37 13.33 -16.10
CA MET A 119 -10.38 12.35 -16.50
C MET A 119 -10.99 10.95 -16.42
N SER A 120 -10.67 10.11 -17.42
CA SER A 120 -11.09 8.71 -17.40
C SER A 120 -10.43 7.96 -16.23
N CYS A 121 -11.06 6.89 -15.74
CA CYS A 121 -10.51 6.07 -14.65
C CYS A 121 -9.10 5.57 -14.98
N LEU A 122 -8.94 5.00 -16.18
CA LEU A 122 -7.67 4.41 -16.63
C LEU A 122 -6.56 5.46 -16.76
N GLU A 123 -6.87 6.64 -17.31
CA GLU A 123 -5.89 7.72 -17.42
C GLU A 123 -5.45 8.22 -16.04
N PHE A 124 -6.38 8.37 -15.11
CA PHE A 124 -6.05 8.75 -13.74
C PHE A 124 -5.15 7.71 -13.07
N PHE A 125 -5.51 6.43 -13.14
CA PHE A 125 -4.71 5.38 -12.52
C PHE A 125 -3.34 5.22 -13.18
N GLY A 126 -3.23 5.39 -14.50
CA GLY A 126 -1.93 5.39 -15.19
C GLY A 126 -1.01 6.48 -14.64
N ARG A 127 -1.50 7.73 -14.58
CA ARG A 127 -0.72 8.85 -14.01
C ARG A 127 -0.40 8.65 -12.53
N LEU A 128 -1.31 8.05 -11.77
CA LEU A 128 -1.08 7.73 -10.36
C LEU A 128 0.07 6.74 -10.22
N VAL A 129 0.10 5.68 -11.04
CA VAL A 129 1.19 4.69 -11.04
C VAL A 129 2.51 5.36 -11.40
N ASP A 130 2.56 6.19 -12.45
CA ASP A 130 3.78 6.90 -12.84
C ASP A 130 4.35 7.73 -11.67
N LYS A 131 3.47 8.38 -10.90
CA LYS A 131 3.89 9.17 -9.73
C LYS A 131 4.25 8.32 -8.52
N LEU A 132 3.66 7.13 -8.35
CA LEU A 132 3.95 6.24 -7.23
C LEU A 132 5.24 5.43 -7.45
N VAL A 133 5.55 5.03 -8.68
CA VAL A 133 6.76 4.27 -9.00
C VAL A 133 8.02 5.10 -8.76
N ASP A 134 8.00 6.37 -9.17
CA ASP A 134 9.12 7.29 -8.99
C ASP A 134 9.08 8.05 -7.65
N ASN A 135 8.19 7.67 -6.73
CA ASN A 135 8.01 8.38 -5.47
C ASN A 135 9.23 8.21 -4.55
N GLN A 136 10.02 9.26 -4.39
CA GLN A 136 11.17 9.30 -3.47
C GLN A 136 10.82 9.85 -2.07
N GLU A 137 9.60 10.34 -1.88
CA GLU A 137 9.16 10.95 -0.63
C GLU A 137 9.15 9.92 0.51
N GLY A 138 9.94 10.18 1.55
CA GLY A 138 10.00 9.31 2.74
C GLY A 138 10.78 8.00 2.55
N ILE A 139 11.47 7.80 1.42
CA ILE A 139 12.39 6.67 1.25
C ILE A 139 13.59 6.87 2.19
N ARG A 140 13.60 6.12 3.29
CA ARG A 140 14.85 5.81 3.99
C ARG A 140 15.59 4.79 3.13
N VAL A 141 16.78 5.14 2.63
CA VAL A 141 17.63 4.23 1.85
C VAL A 141 17.97 3.00 2.71
N THR A 142 17.16 1.95 2.63
CA THR A 142 17.57 0.61 3.02
C THR A 142 18.37 0.05 1.86
N ARG A 143 19.70 -0.06 2.03
CA ARG A 143 20.70 -0.53 1.05
C ARG A 143 20.45 -1.92 0.43
N ALA A 144 19.32 -2.57 0.71
CA ALA A 144 18.95 -3.86 0.13
C ALA A 144 18.62 -3.80 -1.38
N ALA A 145 18.48 -2.60 -1.97
CA ALA A 145 18.27 -2.40 -3.40
C ALA A 145 19.53 -1.98 -4.18
N ALA A 146 20.72 -2.04 -3.57
CA ALA A 146 21.97 -1.95 -4.31
C ALA A 146 22.27 -3.33 -4.91
N ASP A 147 21.65 -3.62 -6.05
CA ASP A 147 22.12 -4.69 -6.94
C ASP A 147 23.50 -4.27 -7.48
N PRO A 148 24.58 -5.06 -7.35
CA PRO A 148 25.93 -4.65 -7.76
C PRO A 148 26.14 -4.56 -9.29
N GLY A 149 25.06 -4.54 -10.08
CA GLY A 149 25.11 -4.79 -11.52
C GLY A 149 24.96 -3.57 -12.44
N VAL A 150 24.62 -2.39 -11.92
CA VAL A 150 24.48 -1.19 -12.77
C VAL A 150 25.49 -0.15 -12.33
N GLY A 151 26.58 -0.08 -13.10
CA GLY A 151 27.68 0.86 -12.92
C GLY A 151 27.17 2.30 -12.92
N GLY A 152 26.96 2.85 -11.73
CA GLY A 152 26.95 4.27 -11.47
C GLY A 152 28.26 4.61 -10.78
N ASN A 153 29.08 5.45 -11.40
CA ASN A 153 30.22 6.12 -10.77
C ASN A 153 29.70 7.00 -9.63
N GLY A 154 29.42 6.39 -8.48
CA GLY A 154 29.19 7.06 -7.21
C GLY A 154 30.49 7.04 -6.44
N ALA A 155 31.09 8.22 -6.27
CA ALA A 155 32.20 8.42 -5.34
C ALA A 155 31.88 7.71 -4.01
N ALA A 156 32.83 6.89 -3.53
CA ALA A 156 32.75 6.25 -2.24
C ALA A 156 32.65 7.35 -1.18
N VAL A 157 31.43 7.66 -0.74
CA VAL A 157 31.21 8.40 0.50
C VAL A 157 31.78 7.52 1.59
N GLU A 158 32.88 7.96 2.20
CA GLU A 158 33.54 7.27 3.31
C GLU A 158 32.48 6.86 4.32
N ALA A 159 32.23 5.55 4.40
CA ALA A 159 31.14 5.03 5.21
C ALA A 159 31.55 5.17 6.68
N GLU A 160 30.78 5.94 7.45
CA GLU A 160 30.94 5.99 8.90
C GLU A 160 31.00 4.57 9.47
N PRO A 161 31.96 4.27 10.36
CA PRO A 161 32.12 2.94 10.90
C PRO A 161 30.87 2.54 11.68
N THR A 162 30.24 1.44 11.29
CA THR A 162 29.04 0.90 11.94
C THR A 162 29.26 -0.53 12.41
N VAL A 163 28.44 -0.97 13.36
CA VAL A 163 28.48 -2.33 13.90
C VAL A 163 27.40 -3.18 13.25
N TRP A 164 27.74 -4.39 12.80
CA TRP A 164 26.82 -5.31 12.15
C TRP A 164 26.96 -6.74 12.68
N LYS A 165 25.88 -7.53 12.57
CA LYS A 165 25.84 -8.92 13.02
C LYS A 165 26.53 -9.83 12.01
N THR A 166 27.35 -10.75 12.48
CA THR A 166 28.00 -11.75 11.61
C THR A 166 27.01 -12.64 10.86
N ILE A 167 27.41 -13.05 9.68
CA ILE A 167 26.65 -13.94 8.80
C ILE A 167 26.50 -15.33 9.46
N LYS A 168 25.38 -16.00 9.22
CA LYS A 168 25.19 -17.40 9.65
C LYS A 168 26.18 -18.30 8.92
N MET A 169 26.79 -19.24 9.62
CA MET A 169 27.74 -20.17 8.98
C MET A 169 26.99 -21.10 8.02
N LYS A 170 27.18 -20.91 6.71
CA LYS A 170 26.48 -21.70 5.66
C LYS A 170 26.87 -23.19 5.64
N HIS A 171 28.02 -23.57 6.21
CA HIS A 171 28.62 -24.88 5.97
C HIS A 171 28.26 -26.02 6.94
N LYS A 172 27.44 -25.76 7.97
CA LYS A 172 26.89 -26.81 8.83
C LYS A 172 25.40 -26.55 9.02
N LYS A 173 24.60 -27.59 9.28
CA LYS A 173 23.17 -27.52 9.69
C LYS A 173 22.98 -26.82 11.06
N SER A 174 23.80 -25.82 11.36
CA SER A 174 23.85 -25.05 12.59
C SER A 174 23.20 -23.70 12.32
N THR A 175 22.22 -23.34 13.15
CA THR A 175 21.57 -22.02 13.15
C THR A 175 22.41 -20.95 13.85
N HIS A 176 23.57 -21.32 14.40
CA HIS A 176 24.42 -20.42 15.19
C HIS A 176 25.24 -19.47 14.30
N ARG A 177 25.27 -18.19 14.70
CA ARG A 177 26.13 -17.17 14.11
C ARG A 177 27.56 -17.34 14.60
N ALA A 178 28.52 -16.86 13.83
CA ALA A 178 29.91 -16.80 14.28
C ALA A 178 30.01 -15.90 15.52
N GLN A 179 30.73 -16.34 16.54
CA GLN A 179 30.90 -15.64 17.82
C GLN A 179 32.40 -15.51 18.14
N GLY A 180 32.80 -14.36 18.68
CA GLY A 180 34.14 -14.11 19.18
C GLY A 180 34.13 -13.30 20.47
N ARG A 181 35.29 -13.10 21.09
CA ARG A 181 35.42 -12.24 22.27
C ARG A 181 35.57 -10.78 21.85
N CYS A 182 34.95 -9.88 22.62
CA CYS A 182 35.08 -8.45 22.41
C CYS A 182 36.56 -8.03 22.37
N GLY A 183 36.89 -7.12 21.45
CA GLY A 183 38.25 -6.61 21.24
C GLY A 183 38.62 -5.39 22.10
N SER A 184 37.70 -4.88 22.93
CA SER A 184 38.01 -3.81 23.91
C SER A 184 38.89 -4.38 25.03
N LYS A 185 39.84 -3.58 25.52
CA LYS A 185 40.90 -4.02 26.46
C LYS A 185 40.32 -4.61 27.76
N ASP A 186 39.20 -4.07 28.22
CA ASP A 186 38.59 -4.43 29.51
C ASP A 186 37.36 -5.34 29.37
N CYS A 187 37.04 -5.80 28.15
CA CYS A 187 35.83 -6.58 27.89
C CYS A 187 36.12 -8.02 27.44
N THR A 188 35.68 -9.00 28.24
CA THR A 188 35.84 -10.44 27.94
C THR A 188 34.59 -11.10 27.35
N ARG A 189 33.53 -10.32 27.12
CA ARG A 189 32.22 -10.83 26.70
C ARG A 189 32.26 -11.42 25.29
N LYS A 190 31.48 -12.49 25.07
CA LYS A 190 31.26 -13.05 23.74
C LYS A 190 30.27 -12.20 22.96
N SER A 191 30.55 -11.99 21.67
CA SER A 191 29.71 -11.20 20.80
C SER A 191 29.59 -11.82 19.40
N ILE A 192 28.51 -11.44 18.72
CA ILE A 192 28.22 -11.73 17.31
C ILE A 192 28.39 -10.49 16.42
N PHE A 193 28.78 -9.35 16.98
CA PHE A 193 28.86 -8.10 16.26
C PHE A 193 30.31 -7.77 15.87
N ILE A 194 30.51 -7.22 14.67
CA ILE A 194 31.80 -6.86 14.09
C ILE A 194 31.75 -5.43 13.53
N CYS A 195 32.91 -4.80 13.30
CA CYS A 195 33.00 -3.49 12.64
C CYS A 195 32.81 -3.64 11.11
N SER A 196 32.08 -2.72 10.48
CA SER A 196 31.83 -2.70 9.04
C SER A 196 33.06 -2.33 8.21
N VAL A 197 33.99 -1.58 8.79
CA VAL A 197 35.18 -1.07 8.07
C VAL A 197 36.39 -1.97 8.28
N CYS A 198 36.58 -2.51 9.49
CA CYS A 198 37.74 -3.37 9.79
C CYS A 198 37.58 -4.84 9.38
N THR A 199 36.41 -5.28 8.92
CA THR A 199 36.16 -6.68 8.56
C THR A 199 35.50 -6.73 7.18
N ASP A 200 36.28 -7.07 6.17
CA ASP A 200 35.76 -7.35 4.84
C ASP A 200 34.97 -8.67 4.86
N ALA A 201 33.80 -8.68 4.22
CA ALA A 201 32.95 -9.85 4.14
C ALA A 201 33.52 -10.94 3.24
N THR A 202 34.48 -10.58 2.37
CA THR A 202 35.00 -11.43 1.30
C THR A 202 36.35 -12.09 1.60
N ASP A 203 37.11 -11.57 2.57
CA ASP A 203 38.40 -12.15 2.96
C ASP A 203 38.31 -12.95 4.29
N PRO A 204 38.28 -14.29 4.23
CA PRO A 204 38.26 -15.12 5.43
C PRO A 204 39.58 -15.12 6.23
N ALA A 205 40.69 -14.60 5.68
CA ALA A 205 41.99 -14.52 6.35
C ALA A 205 42.13 -13.26 7.23
N GLN A 206 41.28 -12.25 7.06
CA GLN A 206 41.35 -11.01 7.83
C GLN A 206 40.92 -11.22 9.29
N LYS A 207 41.68 -10.64 10.23
CA LYS A 207 41.39 -10.70 11.66
C LYS A 207 40.07 -9.98 11.97
N LYS A 208 39.06 -10.73 12.40
CA LYS A 208 37.74 -10.20 12.76
C LYS A 208 37.79 -9.52 14.12
N PHE A 209 37.36 -8.26 14.18
CA PHE A 209 37.23 -7.49 15.42
C PHE A 209 35.79 -7.54 15.93
N TRP A 210 35.58 -8.10 17.12
CA TRP A 210 34.26 -8.30 17.70
C TRP A 210 33.94 -7.24 18.75
N PHE A 211 32.70 -6.77 18.82
CA PHE A 211 32.27 -5.71 19.75
C PHE A 211 30.98 -6.07 20.45
N CYS A 212 30.75 -5.62 21.67
CA CYS A 212 29.48 -5.82 22.37
C CYS A 212 28.29 -5.19 21.63
N ASN A 213 27.07 -5.52 22.08
CA ASN A 213 25.86 -5.02 21.43
C ASN A 213 25.78 -3.48 21.53
N PRO A 214 25.77 -2.73 20.42
CA PRO A 214 25.76 -1.27 20.45
C PRO A 214 24.46 -0.69 21.03
N THR A 215 23.38 -1.49 21.16
CA THR A 215 22.14 -1.04 21.79
C THR A 215 22.17 -1.07 23.32
N THR A 216 23.28 -1.50 23.92
CA THR A 216 23.50 -1.50 25.38
C THR A 216 24.56 -0.46 25.72
N VAL A 217 24.41 0.29 26.82
CA VAL A 217 25.32 1.39 27.22
C VAL A 217 26.78 0.93 27.26
N GLU A 218 27.06 -0.16 27.97
CA GLU A 218 28.41 -0.73 28.07
C GLU A 218 28.94 -1.26 26.71
N GLY A 219 28.03 -1.64 25.81
CA GLY A 219 28.38 -2.14 24.48
C GLY A 219 28.64 -1.04 23.47
N SER A 220 27.98 0.12 23.60
CA SER A 220 28.29 1.32 22.82
C SER A 220 29.66 1.89 23.16
N GLU A 221 30.08 1.85 24.43
CA GLU A 221 31.42 2.29 24.86
C GLU A 221 32.53 1.44 24.24
N CYS A 222 32.37 0.11 24.23
CA CYS A 222 33.32 -0.82 23.59
C CYS A 222 33.52 -0.53 22.10
N PHE A 223 32.50 -0.04 21.40
CA PHE A 223 32.59 0.31 19.98
C PHE A 223 33.15 1.73 19.78
N ALA A 224 32.74 2.70 20.61
CA ALA A 224 33.26 4.05 20.57
C ALA A 224 34.78 4.08 20.79
N GLU A 225 35.29 3.29 21.74
CA GLU A 225 36.74 3.11 21.97
C GLU A 225 37.45 2.61 20.70
N HIS A 226 36.83 1.71 19.94
CA HIS A 226 37.41 1.20 18.70
C HIS A 226 37.42 2.26 17.59
N VAL A 227 36.32 2.98 17.41
CA VAL A 227 36.22 4.08 16.44
C VAL A 227 37.29 5.14 16.73
N HIS A 228 37.48 5.50 18.00
CA HIS A 228 38.52 6.45 18.42
C HIS A 228 39.97 5.93 18.29
N ASN A 229 40.18 4.62 18.24
CA ASN A 229 41.53 4.06 18.11
C ASN A 229 41.91 3.68 16.66
N LYS A 230 40.92 3.55 15.76
CA LYS A 230 41.11 2.97 14.42
C LYS A 230 40.48 3.78 13.28
N HIS A 231 39.60 4.74 13.58
CA HIS A 231 38.82 5.47 12.58
C HIS A 231 38.77 6.99 12.80
N SER A 232 39.48 7.54 13.78
CA SER A 232 39.44 8.99 14.11
C SER A 232 40.60 9.82 13.55
N ASP A 233 41.40 9.28 12.63
CA ASP A 233 42.40 10.08 11.89
C ASP A 233 41.80 10.60 10.59
N ALA A 234 40.97 11.63 10.70
CA ALA A 234 40.55 12.44 9.55
C ALA A 234 40.19 13.86 9.99
N HIS A 235 40.99 14.52 10.84
CA HIS A 235 41.04 15.99 10.93
C HIS A 235 42.32 16.44 11.67
N GLY A 236 43.28 17.00 10.91
CA GLY A 236 44.56 17.56 11.38
C GLY A 236 45.73 16.63 11.03
N GLU A 237 46.77 17.00 10.29
CA GLU A 237 47.43 18.30 10.12
C GLU A 237 47.97 18.43 8.68
N GLY A 238 47.68 19.55 8.03
CA GLY A 238 48.65 20.14 7.13
C GLY A 238 49.43 21.17 7.93
N GLU A 239 50.74 21.00 8.05
CA GLU A 239 51.71 22.08 8.22
C GLU A 239 53.14 21.53 8.10
N ASN A 240 53.86 22.10 7.13
CA ASN A 240 55.31 22.11 6.82
C ASN A 240 56.11 20.80 6.72
#